data_AF-A0A9Q3K116-F1
#
_entry.id   AF-A0A9Q3K116-F1
#
_cell.length_a   1.000
_cell.length_b   1.000
_cell.length_c   1.000
_cell.angle_alpha   90.00
_cell.angle_beta   90.00
_cell.angle_gamma   90.00
#
_symmetry.space_group_name_H-M   'P 1'
#
loop_
_entity.id
_entity.type
_entity.pdbx_description
1 polymer ?
#
loop_
_entity_poly.entity_id
_entity_poly.type
_entity_poly.pdbx_seq_one_letter_code
_entity_poly.pdbx_strand_id
1 'polypeptide(L)'
;MEILHQHQQSKTAKGFPKCDVWDGLVWSRFTGTRNINDPPFMSIPGALAFSIYVDLFNAHGKSTRLANIKPIMLICLNLPPSERLKPENFYVAGIIPGPKEPTSLQLNYLLMPLIKELKELWQGYHFSPTSTGPSGSFICVSILTAIVDVVAMHKLTGFLSHSANHFCNFCTIHKSQIEKIGPQFHYTHSYQNHK
;
A
#
# COMPACT_ATOMS: atom_id res chain seq x y z
N MET A 1 -18.90 -3.56 -10.59
CA MET A 1 -19.27 -4.37 -9.41
C MET A 1 -19.32 -5.87 -9.71
N GLU A 2 -19.69 -6.27 -10.92
CA GLU A 2 -19.81 -7.68 -11.31
C GLU A 2 -18.49 -8.48 -11.22
N ILE A 3 -17.36 -7.89 -11.66
CA ILE A 3 -16.01 -8.49 -11.57
C ILE A 3 -15.54 -8.66 -10.11
N LEU A 4 -15.88 -7.70 -9.24
CA LEU A 4 -15.54 -7.74 -7.80
C LEU A 4 -16.33 -8.84 -7.09
N HIS A 5 -17.59 -9.05 -7.48
CA HIS A 5 -18.46 -10.06 -6.88
C HIS A 5 -18.04 -11.48 -7.26
N GLN A 6 -17.60 -11.70 -8.50
CA GLN A 6 -17.08 -13.00 -8.97
C GLN A 6 -15.78 -13.41 -8.26
N HIS A 7 -14.87 -12.45 -7.97
CA HIS A 7 -13.62 -12.76 -7.27
C HIS A 7 -13.85 -13.19 -5.81
N GLN A 8 -14.82 -12.59 -5.12
CA GLN A 8 -15.15 -12.95 -3.73
C GLN A 8 -15.67 -14.39 -3.58
N GLN A 9 -16.31 -14.95 -4.62
CA GLN A 9 -16.85 -16.32 -4.62
C GLN A 9 -15.76 -17.40 -4.83
N SER A 10 -14.58 -17.04 -5.37
CA SER A 10 -13.49 -17.99 -5.67
C SER A 10 -12.63 -18.42 -4.46
N LYS A 11 -12.91 -17.88 -3.27
CA LYS A 11 -12.06 -17.98 -2.06
C LYS A 11 -12.12 -19.33 -1.30
N THR A 12 -12.80 -20.35 -1.81
CA THR A 12 -13.20 -21.55 -1.01
C THR A 12 -12.49 -22.86 -1.34
N ALA A 13 -11.34 -22.88 -2.02
CA ALA A 13 -10.58 -24.11 -2.27
C ALA A 13 -9.29 -24.21 -1.43
N LYS A 14 -9.30 -25.06 -0.39
CA LYS A 14 -8.08 -25.45 0.35
C LYS A 14 -7.20 -26.33 -0.55
N GLY A 15 -5.94 -25.94 -0.77
CA GLY A 15 -4.91 -26.82 -1.35
C GLY A 15 -4.09 -26.28 -2.53
N PHE A 16 -4.36 -25.06 -3.01
CA PHE A 16 -3.56 -24.47 -4.09
C PHE A 16 -2.27 -23.81 -3.56
N PRO A 17 -1.18 -23.76 -4.35
CA PRO A 17 -0.03 -22.91 -4.07
C PRO A 17 -0.52 -21.47 -3.86
N LYS A 18 0.15 -20.71 -2.99
CA LYS A 18 -0.19 -19.30 -2.76
C LYS A 18 -0.05 -18.53 -4.08
N CYS A 19 -1.16 -18.23 -4.72
CA CYS A 19 -1.25 -17.59 -6.03
C CYS A 19 -1.56 -16.09 -5.90
N ASP A 20 -2.03 -15.64 -4.73
CA ASP A 20 -2.43 -14.27 -4.49
C ASP A 20 -2.06 -13.77 -3.09
N VAL A 21 -2.01 -12.44 -2.92
CA VAL A 21 -1.87 -11.75 -1.62
C VAL A 21 -2.90 -12.27 -0.60
N TRP A 22 -4.10 -12.64 -1.08
CA TRP A 22 -5.18 -13.13 -0.23
C TRP A 22 -4.93 -14.51 0.39
N ASP A 23 -4.00 -15.30 -0.15
CA ASP A 23 -3.59 -16.58 0.44
C ASP A 23 -2.68 -16.40 1.66
N GLY A 24 -2.24 -15.16 1.91
CA GLY A 24 -1.49 -14.79 3.10
C GLY A 24 -2.39 -14.68 4.34
N LEU A 25 -2.07 -15.46 5.38
CA LEU A 25 -2.78 -15.42 6.66
C LEU A 25 -2.85 -14.01 7.28
N VAL A 26 -1.79 -13.21 7.09
CA VAL A 26 -1.71 -11.84 7.62
C VAL A 26 -2.85 -10.96 7.09
N TRP A 27 -3.21 -11.07 5.81
CA TRP A 27 -4.25 -10.26 5.18
C TRP A 27 -5.65 -10.80 5.46
N SER A 28 -5.79 -12.12 5.55
CA SER A 28 -7.06 -12.77 5.89
C SER A 28 -7.55 -12.44 7.32
N ARG A 29 -6.61 -12.13 8.23
CA ARG A 29 -6.88 -11.81 9.65
C ARG A 29 -6.65 -10.34 9.98
N PHE A 30 -6.34 -9.51 8.98
CA PHE A 30 -6.09 -8.10 9.20
C PHE A 30 -7.39 -7.43 9.64
N THR A 31 -7.51 -7.11 10.93
CA THR A 31 -8.56 -6.26 11.49
C THR A 31 -8.20 -4.77 11.37
N GLY A 32 -6.89 -4.48 11.38
CA GLY A 32 -6.34 -3.14 11.47
C GLY A 32 -6.46 -2.55 12.88
N THR A 33 -6.50 -1.22 12.98
CA THR A 33 -6.53 -0.48 14.26
C THR A 33 -7.83 0.31 14.47
N ARG A 34 -8.96 -0.11 13.87
CA ARG A 34 -10.26 0.56 14.08
C ARG A 34 -10.77 0.29 15.49
N ASN A 35 -11.12 -0.95 15.79
CA ASN A 35 -11.39 -1.43 17.15
C ASN A 35 -10.82 -2.84 17.36
N ILE A 36 -10.42 -3.15 18.60
CA ILE A 36 -9.83 -4.46 18.96
C ILE A 36 -10.78 -5.64 18.75
N ASN A 37 -12.10 -5.38 18.74
CA ASN A 37 -13.14 -6.39 18.59
C ASN A 37 -13.73 -6.42 17.17
N ASP A 38 -13.19 -5.65 16.22
CA ASP A 38 -13.71 -5.65 14.86
C ASP A 38 -13.42 -6.99 14.17
N PRO A 39 -14.36 -7.48 13.34
CA PRO A 39 -14.07 -8.62 12.47
C PRO A 39 -12.92 -8.27 11.50
N PRO A 40 -12.31 -9.27 10.84
CA PRO A 40 -11.31 -9.01 9.80
C PRO A 40 -11.82 -7.96 8.80
N PHE A 41 -10.99 -6.97 8.47
CA PHE A 41 -11.38 -5.82 7.67
C PHE A 41 -12.06 -6.24 6.35
N MET A 42 -11.50 -7.26 5.69
CA MET A 42 -12.01 -7.76 4.41
C MET A 42 -13.32 -8.54 4.50
N SER A 43 -13.85 -8.84 5.70
CA SER A 43 -15.19 -9.40 5.85
C SER A 43 -16.28 -8.34 5.93
N ILE A 44 -15.92 -7.05 6.01
CA ILE A 44 -16.89 -5.95 6.02
C ILE A 44 -17.44 -5.78 4.58
N PRO A 45 -18.77 -5.83 4.37
CA PRO A 45 -19.34 -5.52 3.06
C PRO A 45 -18.93 -4.11 2.59
N GLY A 46 -18.42 -4.00 1.36
CA GLY A 46 -17.90 -2.74 0.83
C GLY A 46 -16.45 -2.42 1.23
N ALA A 47 -15.74 -3.33 1.91
CA ALA A 47 -14.31 -3.18 2.14
C ALA A 47 -13.50 -3.35 0.87
N LEU A 48 -12.72 -2.32 0.54
CA LEU A 48 -11.75 -2.32 -0.54
C LEU A 48 -10.33 -2.23 0.02
N ALA A 49 -9.46 -3.08 -0.50
CA ALA A 49 -8.05 -3.06 -0.22
C ALA A 49 -7.28 -2.58 -1.44
N PHE A 50 -6.28 -1.75 -1.19
CA PHE A 50 -5.41 -1.23 -2.22
C PHE A 50 -3.93 -1.44 -1.89
N SER A 51 -3.13 -1.53 -2.94
CA SER A 51 -1.70 -1.25 -2.87
C SER A 51 -1.45 0.19 -3.27
N ILE A 52 -0.53 0.88 -2.60
CA ILE A 52 0.00 2.16 -3.07
C ILE A 52 1.30 1.91 -3.84
N TYR A 53 1.40 2.49 -5.03
CA TYR A 53 2.61 2.49 -5.85
C TYR A 53 3.20 3.89 -5.90
N VAL A 54 4.49 3.98 -5.58
CA VAL A 54 5.28 5.21 -5.69
C VAL A 54 6.65 4.85 -6.23
N ASP A 55 6.92 5.25 -7.46
CA ASP A 55 8.26 5.13 -8.05
C ASP A 55 8.92 6.49 -8.04
N LEU A 56 10.03 6.60 -7.31
CA LEU A 56 10.83 7.81 -7.24
C LEU A 56 12.14 7.66 -8.00
N PHE A 57 12.38 6.57 -8.72
CA PHE A 57 13.60 6.37 -9.51
C PHE A 57 13.48 6.97 -10.92
N ASN A 58 14.61 7.35 -11.52
CA ASN A 58 14.67 7.78 -12.92
C ASN A 58 15.69 6.93 -13.67
N ALA A 59 15.22 6.04 -14.53
CA ALA A 59 16.07 5.12 -15.28
C ALA A 59 16.92 5.80 -16.37
N HIS A 60 16.56 7.02 -16.81
CA HIS A 60 17.20 7.68 -17.96
C HIS A 60 18.29 8.71 -17.61
N GLY A 61 18.68 8.83 -16.33
CA GLY A 61 19.70 9.80 -15.90
C GLY A 61 19.27 11.27 -16.11
N LYS A 62 20.22 12.21 -16.01
CA LYS A 62 19.98 13.67 -16.00
C LYS A 62 19.49 14.27 -17.34
N SER A 63 19.19 13.45 -18.34
CA SER A 63 18.91 13.94 -19.69
C SER A 63 17.40 14.06 -19.93
N THR A 64 16.98 15.28 -20.26
CA THR A 64 15.62 15.77 -20.56
C THR A 64 14.79 16.28 -19.37
N ARG A 65 14.64 17.62 -19.32
CA ARG A 65 13.88 18.39 -18.31
C ARG A 65 12.36 18.15 -18.30
N LEU A 66 11.83 17.38 -19.25
CA LEU A 66 10.39 17.23 -19.51
C LEU A 66 9.82 15.84 -19.14
N ALA A 67 10.65 14.86 -18.74
CA ALA A 67 10.26 13.45 -18.67
C ALA A 67 10.23 12.82 -17.25
N ASN A 68 10.18 13.62 -16.18
CA ASN A 68 10.26 13.11 -14.80
C ASN A 68 8.97 13.34 -13.99
N ILE A 69 7.82 13.19 -14.64
CA ILE A 69 6.53 13.18 -13.95
C ILE A 69 6.32 11.77 -13.40
N LYS A 70 6.10 11.64 -12.09
CA LYS A 70 5.96 10.33 -11.44
C LYS A 70 4.59 10.19 -10.80
N PRO A 71 3.82 9.14 -11.11
CA PRO A 71 2.50 8.98 -10.54
C PRO A 71 2.58 8.35 -9.15
N ILE A 72 1.66 8.76 -8.29
CA ILE A 72 1.26 8.01 -7.10
C ILE A 72 -0.01 7.27 -7.50
N MET A 73 0.04 5.94 -7.54
CA MET A 73 -1.07 5.11 -8.00
C MET A 73 -1.61 4.24 -6.88
N LEU A 74 -2.91 3.97 -6.90
CA LEU A 74 -3.55 2.95 -6.09
C LEU A 74 -4.00 1.80 -6.99
N ILE A 75 -3.75 0.57 -6.55
CA ILE A 75 -4.10 -0.66 -7.26
C ILE A 75 -5.11 -1.43 -6.41
N CYS A 76 -6.32 -1.64 -6.93
CA CYS A 76 -7.39 -2.31 -6.20
C CYS A 76 -7.13 -3.82 -6.07
N LEU A 77 -6.77 -4.28 -4.88
CA LEU A 77 -6.50 -5.68 -4.60
C LEU A 77 -7.76 -6.55 -4.61
N ASN A 78 -8.96 -5.97 -4.66
CA ASN A 78 -10.19 -6.76 -4.75
C ASN A 78 -10.47 -7.29 -6.17
N LEU A 79 -9.81 -6.78 -7.20
CA LEU A 79 -9.95 -7.30 -8.56
C LEU A 79 -9.23 -8.65 -8.72
N PRO A 80 -9.54 -9.48 -9.72
CA PRO A 80 -8.73 -10.68 -10.02
C PRO A 80 -7.28 -10.31 -10.39
N PRO A 81 -6.27 -11.16 -10.09
CA PRO A 81 -4.88 -10.89 -10.44
C PRO A 81 -4.64 -10.53 -11.91
N SER A 82 -5.41 -11.12 -12.83
CA SER A 82 -5.35 -10.82 -14.27
C SER A 82 -5.82 -9.41 -14.64
N GLU A 83 -6.59 -8.77 -13.77
CA GLU A 83 -7.22 -7.47 -14.01
C GLU A 83 -6.52 -6.32 -13.28
N ARG A 84 -5.97 -6.57 -12.07
CA ARG A 84 -5.42 -5.53 -11.18
C ARG A 84 -4.39 -4.63 -11.82
N LEU A 85 -3.53 -5.20 -12.67
CA LEU A 85 -2.38 -4.51 -13.27
C LEU A 85 -2.66 -3.97 -14.67
N LYS A 86 -3.92 -4.06 -15.13
CA LYS A 86 -4.30 -3.42 -16.39
C LYS A 86 -4.34 -1.90 -16.20
N PRO A 87 -3.81 -1.11 -17.15
CA PRO A 87 -3.73 0.35 -17.02
C PRO A 87 -5.07 1.03 -16.68
N GLU A 88 -6.18 0.52 -17.19
CA GLU A 88 -7.54 1.01 -16.92
C GLU A 88 -8.01 0.84 -15.46
N ASN A 89 -7.33 -0.01 -14.67
CA ASN A 89 -7.63 -0.27 -13.27
C ASN A 89 -6.66 0.44 -12.30
N PHE A 90 -5.77 1.29 -12.81
CA PHE A 90 -4.92 2.15 -11.98
C PHE A 90 -5.64 3.43 -11.60
N TYR A 91 -5.68 3.70 -10.30
CA TYR A 91 -6.22 4.93 -9.75
C TYR A 91 -5.09 5.91 -9.47
N VAL A 92 -4.93 6.93 -10.32
CA VAL A 92 -3.91 7.96 -10.11
C VAL A 92 -4.36 8.88 -8.98
N ALA A 93 -3.73 8.73 -7.81
CA ALA A 93 -4.03 9.51 -6.62
C ALA A 93 -3.21 10.81 -6.53
N GLY A 94 -2.12 10.91 -7.29
CA GLY A 94 -1.31 12.10 -7.32
C GLY A 94 -0.25 12.06 -8.41
N ILE A 95 0.29 13.24 -8.72
CA ILE A 95 1.37 13.41 -9.69
C ILE A 95 2.49 14.19 -9.02
N ILE A 96 3.68 13.59 -9.01
CA ILE A 96 4.89 14.23 -8.52
C ILE A 96 5.51 15.00 -9.69
N PRO A 97 5.60 16.34 -9.59
CA PRO A 97 6.17 17.14 -10.65
C PRO A 97 7.68 16.93 -10.74
N GLY A 98 8.17 16.77 -11.97
CA GLY A 98 9.60 16.80 -12.27
C GLY A 98 10.16 18.23 -12.33
N PRO A 99 11.46 18.40 -12.65
CA PRO A 99 12.41 17.36 -13.06
C PRO A 99 13.18 16.72 -11.90
N LYS A 100 13.10 17.28 -10.69
CA LYS A 100 13.84 16.80 -9.51
C LYS A 100 12.95 15.88 -8.69
N GLU A 101 13.56 14.90 -8.03
CA GLU A 101 12.86 14.14 -7.00
C GLU A 101 12.42 15.07 -5.87
N PRO A 102 11.22 14.85 -5.30
CA PRO A 102 10.77 15.60 -4.15
C PRO A 102 11.64 15.26 -2.94
N THR A 103 11.85 16.26 -2.08
CA THR A 103 12.31 16.02 -0.71
C THR A 103 11.23 15.25 0.06
N SER A 104 11.59 14.62 1.19
CA SER A 104 10.60 13.92 2.04
C SER A 104 9.48 14.85 2.49
N LEU A 105 9.80 16.12 2.81
CA LEU A 105 8.81 17.12 3.19
C LEU A 105 7.86 17.46 2.04
N GLN A 106 8.36 17.62 0.82
CA GLN A 106 7.53 17.87 -0.35
C GLN A 106 6.62 16.68 -0.68
N LEU A 107 7.14 15.45 -0.56
CA LEU A 107 6.34 14.24 -0.73
C LEU A 107 5.22 14.16 0.32
N ASN A 108 5.51 14.49 1.57
CA ASN A 108 4.49 14.53 2.63
C ASN A 108 3.36 15.51 2.30
N TYR A 109 3.68 16.71 1.78
CA TYR A 109 2.65 17.66 1.36
C TYR A 109 1.80 17.14 0.19
N LEU A 110 2.41 16.44 -0.76
CA LEU A 110 1.69 15.82 -1.88
C LEU A 110 0.77 14.69 -1.41
N LEU A 111 1.19 13.91 -0.41
CA LEU A 111 0.40 12.80 0.13
C LEU A 111 -0.66 13.22 1.15
N MET A 112 -0.55 14.42 1.74
CA MET A 112 -1.44 14.87 2.81
C MET A 112 -2.94 14.82 2.43
N PRO A 113 -3.38 15.28 1.23
CA PRO A 113 -4.78 15.16 0.82
C PRO A 113 -5.23 13.70 0.72
N LEU A 114 -4.42 12.85 0.07
CA LEU A 114 -4.69 11.43 -0.06
C LEU A 114 -4.80 10.74 1.32
N ILE A 115 -3.88 11.03 2.24
CA ILE A 115 -3.91 10.47 3.60
C ILE A 115 -5.18 10.91 4.34
N LYS A 116 -5.63 12.16 4.15
CA LYS A 116 -6.87 12.65 4.75
C LYS A 116 -8.08 11.85 4.26
N GLU A 117 -8.23 11.70 2.94
CA GLU A 117 -9.31 10.92 2.35
C GLU A 117 -9.26 9.44 2.77
N LEU A 118 -8.06 8.84 2.78
CA LEU A 118 -7.88 7.47 3.24
C LEU A 118 -8.24 7.28 4.72
N LYS A 119 -8.02 8.28 5.58
CA LYS A 119 -8.44 8.23 6.99
C LYS A 119 -9.96 8.28 7.13
N GLU A 120 -10.65 9.07 6.32
CA GLU A 120 -12.11 9.11 6.27
C GLU A 120 -12.67 7.79 5.76
N LEU A 121 -12.16 7.29 4.63
CA LEU A 121 -12.54 6.00 4.07
C LEU A 121 -12.16 4.82 4.97
N TRP A 122 -11.12 4.94 5.79
CA TRP A 122 -10.76 3.93 6.78
C TRP A 122 -11.86 3.79 7.83
N GLN A 123 -12.51 4.87 8.26
CA GLN A 123 -13.68 4.77 9.16
C GLN A 123 -14.94 4.27 8.43
N GLY A 124 -14.99 4.50 7.11
CA GLY A 124 -16.08 4.12 6.24
C GLY A 124 -16.95 5.31 5.88
N TYR A 125 -17.47 5.30 4.66
CA TYR A 125 -18.25 6.38 4.09
C TYR A 125 -19.50 5.83 3.40
N HIS A 126 -20.65 6.48 3.66
CA HIS A 126 -21.92 6.17 3.00
C HIS A 126 -22.09 7.08 1.79
N PHE A 127 -21.95 6.51 0.60
CA PHE A 127 -22.28 7.17 -0.65
C PHE A 127 -23.80 7.23 -0.82
N SER A 128 -24.27 8.39 -1.27
CA SER A 128 -25.69 8.63 -1.56
C SER A 128 -26.25 7.62 -2.57
N PRO A 129 -27.56 7.35 -2.52
CA PRO A 129 -28.24 6.55 -3.53
C PRO A 129 -27.91 6.99 -4.96
N THR A 130 -27.70 6.00 -5.82
CA THR A 130 -27.52 6.19 -7.27
C THR A 130 -28.63 5.45 -8.00
N SER A 131 -28.81 5.73 -9.30
CA SER A 131 -29.81 5.01 -10.12
C SER A 131 -29.59 3.49 -10.12
N THR A 132 -28.36 3.03 -9.92
CA THR A 132 -27.98 1.60 -9.88
C THR A 132 -27.87 1.05 -8.46
N GLY A 133 -27.97 1.91 -7.44
CA GLY A 133 -27.84 1.58 -6.03
C GLY A 133 -28.77 2.46 -5.19
N PRO A 134 -30.09 2.22 -5.19
CA PRO A 134 -31.09 3.10 -4.57
C PRO A 134 -31.00 3.17 -3.03
N SER A 135 -30.27 2.25 -2.40
CA SER A 135 -29.99 2.27 -0.96
C SER A 135 -28.68 3.00 -0.59
N GLY A 136 -27.97 3.57 -1.58
CA GLY A 136 -26.61 4.06 -1.38
C GLY A 136 -25.61 2.92 -1.27
N SER A 137 -24.37 3.24 -0.90
CA SER A 137 -23.33 2.23 -0.72
C SER A 137 -22.38 2.61 0.39
N PHE A 138 -22.17 1.70 1.33
CA PHE A 138 -21.11 1.82 2.33
C PHE A 138 -19.80 1.33 1.73
N ILE A 139 -18.75 2.15 1.83
CA ILE A 139 -17.41 1.78 1.39
C ILE A 139 -16.42 2.11 2.49
N CYS A 140 -15.50 1.19 2.75
CA CYS A 140 -14.33 1.47 3.56
C CYS A 140 -13.07 1.00 2.85
N VAL A 141 -11.96 1.71 3.05
CA VAL A 141 -10.72 1.49 2.30
C VAL A 141 -9.55 1.22 3.24
N SER A 142 -8.67 0.29 2.84
CA SER A 142 -7.37 0.09 3.49
C SER A 142 -6.24 0.00 2.47
N ILE A 143 -5.09 0.57 2.80
CA ILE A 143 -3.84 0.33 2.08
C ILE A 143 -3.12 -0.83 2.76
N LEU A 144 -3.05 -1.98 2.09
CA LEU A 144 -2.43 -3.18 2.66
C LEU A 144 -0.94 -3.24 2.35
N THR A 145 -0.53 -2.85 1.14
CA THR A 145 0.86 -2.96 0.71
C THR A 145 1.34 -1.70 0.01
N ALA A 146 2.64 -1.45 0.09
CA ALA A 146 3.33 -0.44 -0.70
C ALA A 146 4.24 -1.15 -1.72
N ILE A 147 4.04 -0.84 -3.01
CA ILE A 147 4.88 -1.31 -4.12
C ILE A 147 5.80 -0.14 -4.47
N VAL A 148 6.96 -0.13 -3.85
CA VAL A 148 7.90 0.99 -3.87
C VAL A 148 9.32 0.44 -3.84
N ASP A 149 10.26 1.14 -4.46
CA ASP A 149 11.68 0.85 -4.22
C ASP A 149 12.07 1.26 -2.78
N VAL A 150 13.26 0.87 -2.32
CA VAL A 150 13.70 1.13 -0.94
C VAL A 150 13.81 2.64 -0.66
N VAL A 151 14.22 3.44 -1.64
CA VAL A 151 14.41 4.89 -1.47
C VAL A 151 13.05 5.59 -1.30
N ALA A 152 12.08 5.25 -2.13
CA ALA A 152 10.71 5.73 -2.08
C ALA A 152 10.00 5.23 -0.83
N MET A 153 10.21 3.97 -0.42
CA MET A 153 9.69 3.41 0.82
C MET A 153 10.05 4.31 2.00
N HIS A 154 11.33 4.65 2.16
CA HIS A 154 11.79 5.40 3.32
C HIS A 154 11.19 6.82 3.34
N LYS A 155 11.06 7.46 2.18
CA LYS A 155 10.38 8.76 2.08
C LYS A 155 8.87 8.66 2.37
N LEU A 156 8.22 7.57 1.93
CA LEU A 156 6.78 7.34 2.10
C LEU A 156 6.41 7.01 3.54
N THR A 157 7.23 6.23 4.24
CA THR A 157 6.95 5.75 5.60
C THR A 157 7.60 6.59 6.69
N GLY A 158 8.48 7.53 6.32
CA GLY A 158 9.24 8.35 7.27
C GLY A 158 10.41 7.61 7.92
N PHE A 159 10.86 6.49 7.35
CA PHE A 159 12.02 5.76 7.85
C PHE A 159 13.35 6.42 7.46
N LEU A 160 14.41 6.07 8.19
CA LEU A 160 15.76 6.57 7.94
C LEU A 160 16.26 6.12 6.57
N SER A 161 17.03 6.97 5.87
CA SER A 161 17.61 6.64 4.55
C SER A 161 18.35 5.30 4.53
N HIS A 162 18.36 4.62 3.39
CA HIS A 162 19.18 3.43 3.14
C HIS A 162 20.69 3.65 3.44
N SER A 163 21.14 4.91 3.46
CA SER A 163 22.51 5.30 3.82
C SER A 163 22.77 5.40 5.32
N ALA A 164 21.74 5.29 6.17
CA ALA A 164 21.85 5.39 7.62
C ALA A 164 22.61 4.21 8.23
N ASN A 165 23.09 4.41 9.45
CA ASN A 165 23.76 3.36 10.21
C ASN A 165 22.79 2.24 10.62
N HIS A 166 21.51 2.55 10.81
CA HIS A 166 20.41 1.60 10.93
C HIS A 166 19.49 1.79 9.72
N PHE A 167 19.71 0.99 8.70
CA PHE A 167 19.06 1.15 7.39
C PHE A 167 17.87 0.21 7.19
N CYS A 168 17.71 -0.81 8.05
CA CYS A 168 16.65 -1.80 7.95
C CYS A 168 15.45 -1.39 8.80
N ASN A 169 14.25 -1.47 8.22
CA ASN A 169 12.99 -1.15 8.92
C ASN A 169 12.48 -2.31 9.80
N PHE A 170 13.21 -3.44 9.83
CA PHE A 170 12.80 -4.66 10.53
C PHE A 170 13.85 -5.19 11.51
N CYS A 171 15.10 -4.71 11.43
CA CYS A 171 16.15 -5.16 12.34
C CYS A 171 17.02 -4.01 12.82
N THR A 172 17.67 -4.23 13.96
CA THR A 172 18.57 -3.26 14.59
C THR A 172 20.02 -3.41 14.13
N ILE A 173 20.25 -4.07 13.00
CA ILE A 173 21.60 -4.29 12.50
C ILE A 173 22.26 -2.96 12.17
N HIS A 174 23.45 -2.75 12.72
CA HIS A 174 24.27 -1.59 12.37
C HIS A 174 24.97 -1.86 11.03
N LYS A 175 25.17 -0.81 10.22
CA LYS A 175 25.82 -0.90 8.90
C LYS A 175 27.20 -1.55 8.94
N SER A 176 27.96 -1.37 10.02
CA SER A 176 29.26 -2.03 10.23
C SER A 176 29.15 -3.56 10.42
N GLN A 177 27.95 -4.08 10.63
CA GLN A 177 27.66 -5.49 10.84
C GLN A 177 26.84 -6.07 9.68
N ILE A 178 26.77 -5.40 8.53
CA ILE A 178 25.90 -5.80 7.40
C ILE A 178 26.15 -7.23 6.90
N GLU A 179 27.33 -7.79 7.13
CA GLU A 179 27.65 -9.18 6.77
C GLU A 179 27.00 -10.21 7.72
N LYS A 180 26.50 -9.77 8.88
CA LYS A 180 25.86 -10.61 9.90
C LYS A 180 24.35 -10.68 9.70
N ILE A 181 23.90 -10.95 8.47
CA ILE A 181 22.47 -11.13 8.17
C ILE A 181 22.13 -12.63 8.29
N GLY A 182 21.10 -12.94 9.07
CA GLY A 182 20.60 -14.30 9.21
C GLY A 182 19.82 -14.54 10.50
N PRO A 183 18.94 -15.56 10.54
CA PRO A 183 18.11 -15.87 11.70
C PRO A 183 18.92 -16.15 12.98
N GLN A 184 20.19 -16.54 12.85
CA GLN A 184 21.11 -16.83 13.95
C GLN A 184 21.59 -15.60 14.73
N PHE A 185 21.46 -14.39 14.19
CA PHE A 185 22.04 -13.19 14.80
C PHE A 185 21.03 -12.35 15.62
N HIS A 186 19.78 -12.80 15.74
CA HIS A 186 18.73 -12.24 16.61
C HIS A 186 18.59 -10.70 16.60
N TYR A 187 18.73 -10.05 15.44
CA TYR A 187 18.52 -8.60 15.30
C TYR A 187 17.04 -8.18 15.18
N THR A 188 16.10 -9.09 15.51
CA THR A 188 14.66 -8.83 15.37
C THR A 188 14.20 -7.77 16.35
N HIS A 189 13.45 -6.78 15.87
CA HIS A 189 12.69 -5.88 16.74
C HIS A 189 11.20 -5.94 16.38
N SER A 190 10.34 -5.63 17.35
CA SER A 190 8.91 -5.49 17.07
C SER A 190 8.65 -4.12 16.44
N TYR A 191 7.62 -4.02 15.60
CA TYR A 191 7.16 -2.74 15.04
C TYR A 191 6.94 -1.65 16.12
N GLN A 192 6.56 -2.05 17.34
CA GLN A 192 6.35 -1.14 18.47
C GLN A 192 7.64 -0.45 18.96
N ASN A 193 8.79 -1.07 18.72
CA ASN A 193 10.10 -0.54 19.10
C ASN A 193 10.70 0.37 18.00
N HIS A 194 9.99 0.58 16.89
CA HIS A 194 10.44 1.39 15.74
C HIS A 194 10.12 2.90 15.91
N LYS A 195 10.33 3.46 17.11
CA LYS A 195 10.16 4.90 17.37
C LYS A 195 11.48 5.60 17.63
#